data_AF-A0A0Q5GM60-F1
#
_entry.id   AF-A0A0Q5GM60-F1
#
_cell.length_a   1.000
_cell.length_b   1.000
_cell.length_c   1.000
_cell.angle_alpha   90.00
_cell.angle_beta   90.00
_cell.angle_gamma   90.00
#
_symmetry.space_group_name_H-M   'P 1'
#
loop_
_entity.id
_entity.type
_entity.pdbx_description
1 polymer ?
#
loop_
_entity_poly.entity_id
_entity_poly.type
_entity_poly.pdbx_seq_one_letter_code
_entity_poly.pdbx_strand_id
1 'polypeptide(L)'
;MLMPARRLVIRRIIQIAVLALVIGAIAIYAYRWFMPDSAADLARTGHCEQYRQADRRLEAGLDSEIAADPAEIDMVLAECERQGH
;
A
#
# COMPACT_ATOMS: atom_id res chain seq x y z
N MET A 1 -8.05 53.73 1.68
CA MET A 1 -8.30 52.48 2.45
C MET A 1 -8.44 51.31 1.48
N LEU A 2 -7.33 50.69 1.05
CA LEU A 2 -7.28 49.62 0.04
C LEU A 2 -6.84 48.30 0.70
N MET A 3 -7.64 47.77 1.63
CA MET A 3 -7.25 46.57 2.39
C MET A 3 -8.35 45.51 2.68
N PRO A 4 -9.46 45.36 1.94
CA PRO A 4 -10.31 44.17 2.09
C PRO A 4 -9.89 42.99 1.18
N ALA A 5 -9.42 43.26 -0.04
CA ALA A 5 -9.23 42.22 -1.06
C ALA A 5 -8.07 41.26 -0.77
N ARG A 6 -6.91 41.77 -0.29
CA ARG A 6 -5.72 40.94 0.02
C ARG A 6 -5.99 39.93 1.14
N ARG A 7 -6.75 40.31 2.18
CA ARG A 7 -7.08 39.41 3.30
C ARG A 7 -7.98 38.26 2.85
N LEU A 8 -8.87 38.52 1.89
CA LEU A 8 -9.78 37.50 1.36
C LEU A 8 -9.02 36.45 0.52
N VAL A 9 -8.08 36.91 -0.32
CA VAL A 9 -7.23 36.03 -1.15
C VAL A 9 -6.32 35.15 -0.28
N ILE A 10 -5.67 35.71 0.74
CA ILE A 10 -4.82 34.94 1.66
C ILE A 10 -5.62 33.87 2.40
N ARG A 11 -6.84 34.21 2.87
CA ARG A 11 -7.75 33.22 3.48
C ARG A 11 -8.11 32.08 2.53
N ARG A 12 -8.40 32.38 1.26
CA ARG A 12 -8.71 31.38 0.24
C ARG A 12 -7.52 30.46 -0.05
N ILE A 13 -6.31 31.00 -0.15
CA ILE A 13 -5.09 30.21 -0.36
C ILE A 13 -4.85 29.26 0.81
N ILE A 14 -4.99 29.74 2.05
CA ILE A 14 -4.85 28.89 3.24
C ILE A 14 -5.89 27.79 3.27
N GLN A 15 -7.16 28.10 2.96
CA GLN A 15 -8.22 27.09 2.89
C GLN A 15 -7.93 26.02 1.83
N ILE A 16 -7.47 26.41 0.64
CA ILE A 16 -7.10 25.48 -0.42
C ILE A 16 -5.91 24.62 0.01
N ALA A 17 -4.90 25.21 0.64
CA ALA A 17 -3.73 24.48 1.13
C ALA A 17 -4.11 23.44 2.20
N VAL A 18 -4.96 23.81 3.16
CA VAL A 18 -5.47 22.89 4.18
C VAL A 18 -6.29 21.77 3.54
N LEU A 19 -7.17 22.10 2.58
CA LEU A 19 -7.97 21.10 1.88
C LEU A 19 -7.08 20.12 1.10
N ALA A 20 -6.08 20.62 0.37
CA ALA A 20 -5.13 19.78 -0.36
C ALA A 20 -4.34 18.86 0.58
N LEU A 21 -3.94 19.36 1.75
CA LEU A 21 -3.23 18.58 2.75
C LEU A 21 -4.11 17.47 3.35
N VAL A 22 -5.38 17.77 3.65
CA VAL A 22 -6.36 16.78 4.12
C VAL A 22 -6.62 15.72 3.05
N ILE A 23 -6.86 16.12 1.80
CA ILE A 23 -7.05 15.18 0.68
C ILE A 23 -5.81 14.31 0.49
N GLY A 24 -4.61 14.89 0.55
CA GLY A 24 -3.35 14.16 0.47
C GLY A 24 -3.18 13.15 1.61
N ALA A 25 -3.50 13.53 2.84
CA ALA A 25 -3.46 12.63 3.99
C ALA A 25 -4.46 11.47 3.87
N ILE A 26 -5.68 11.75 3.42
CA ILE A 26 -6.70 10.73 3.16
C ILE A 26 -6.23 9.80 2.03
N ALA A 27 -5.68 10.34 0.95
CA ALA A 27 -5.16 9.56 -0.16
C ALA A 27 -4.01 8.65 0.29
N ILE A 28 -3.07 9.14 1.10
CA ILE A 28 -1.98 8.33 1.67
C ILE A 28 -2.53 7.26 2.61
N TYR A 29 -3.48 7.61 3.48
CA TYR A 29 -4.08 6.67 4.40
C TYR A 29 -4.85 5.57 3.66
N ALA A 30 -5.69 5.95 2.70
CA ALA A 30 -6.41 5.02 1.84
C ALA A 30 -5.42 4.18 1.02
N TYR A 31 -4.36 4.77 0.48
CA TYR A 31 -3.31 4.04 -0.24
C TYR A 31 -2.61 3.02 0.65
N ARG A 32 -2.32 3.35 1.91
CA ARG A 32 -1.75 2.40 2.88
C ARG A 32 -2.73 1.33 3.34
N TRP A 33 -4.03 1.62 3.33
CA TRP A 33 -5.06 0.67 3.74
C TRP A 33 -5.47 -0.28 2.60
N PHE A 34 -5.43 0.20 1.35
CA PHE A 34 -5.79 -0.55 0.15
C PHE A 34 -4.60 -1.14 -0.59
N MET A 35 -3.36 -0.69 -0.35
CA MET A 35 -2.21 -1.51 -0.67
C MET A 35 -2.14 -2.63 0.38
N PRO A 36 -2.29 -3.90 -0.02
CA PRO A 36 -2.00 -5.00 0.87
C PRO A 36 -0.54 -4.88 1.32
N ASP A 37 -0.25 -5.34 2.53
CA ASP A 37 1.07 -5.35 3.14
C ASP A 37 2.15 -5.58 2.07
N SER A 38 3.07 -4.63 1.93
CA SER A 38 4.13 -4.75 0.92
C SER A 38 4.80 -6.12 1.06
N ALA A 39 5.26 -6.74 -0.04
CA ALA A 39 5.94 -8.04 0.01
C ALA A 39 7.04 -8.09 1.08
N ALA A 40 7.68 -6.95 1.36
CA ALA A 40 8.65 -6.77 2.43
C ALA A 40 8.07 -6.88 3.85
N ASP A 41 6.85 -6.42 4.10
CA ASP A 41 6.15 -6.57 5.37
C ASP A 41 5.55 -7.98 5.53
N LEU A 42 5.08 -8.62 4.45
CA LEU A 42 4.64 -10.04 4.46
C LEU A 42 5.80 -11.01 4.73
N ALA A 43 6.98 -10.75 4.15
CA ALA A 43 8.20 -11.50 4.43
C ALA A 43 8.66 -11.32 5.90
N ARG A 44 8.60 -10.09 6.43
CA ARG A 44 9.04 -9.77 7.80
C ARG A 44 8.10 -10.33 8.89
N THR A 45 6.81 -10.45 8.61
CA THR A 45 5.80 -10.93 9.58
C THR A 45 5.73 -12.45 9.71
N GLY A 46 6.60 -13.20 9.00
CA GLY A 46 6.72 -14.65 9.14
C GLY A 46 5.70 -15.46 8.32
N HIS A 47 5.06 -14.83 7.32
CA HIS A 47 4.14 -15.53 6.42
C HIS A 47 4.84 -16.31 5.31
N CYS A 48 6.19 -16.32 5.23
CA CYS A 48 6.95 -17.04 4.20
C CYS A 48 6.57 -18.53 4.06
N GLU A 49 6.26 -19.23 5.16
CA GLU A 49 5.80 -20.62 5.09
C GLU A 49 4.40 -20.78 4.49
N GLN A 50 3.50 -19.82 4.72
CA GLN A 50 2.16 -19.83 4.10
C GLN A 50 2.27 -19.62 2.59
N TYR A 51 3.16 -18.72 2.15
CA TYR A 51 3.44 -18.50 0.73
C TYR A 51 4.16 -19.71 0.09
N ARG A 52 5.07 -20.41 0.78
CA ARG A 52 5.63 -21.69 0.31
C ARG A 52 4.59 -22.81 0.19
N GLN A 53 3.55 -22.79 1.03
CA GLN A 53 2.44 -23.75 0.89
C GLN A 53 1.52 -23.37 -0.26
N ALA A 54 1.29 -22.08 -0.50
CA ALA A 54 0.54 -21.60 -1.65
C ALA A 54 1.25 -21.94 -2.96
N ASP A 55 2.56 -21.70 -3.04
CA ASP A 55 3.41 -22.04 -4.20
C ASP A 55 3.36 -23.54 -4.54
N ARG A 56 3.53 -24.42 -3.54
CA ARG A 56 3.38 -25.89 -3.74
C ARG A 56 2.00 -26.32 -4.24
N ARG A 57 0.93 -25.58 -3.90
CA ARG A 57 -0.42 -25.85 -4.42
C ARG A 57 -0.56 -25.36 -5.85
N LEU A 58 0.11 -24.25 -6.19
CA LEU A 58 0.15 -23.69 -7.52
C LEU A 58 0.92 -24.62 -8.48
N GLU A 59 2.07 -25.15 -8.04
CA GLU A 59 2.80 -26.20 -8.74
C GLU A 59 1.98 -27.49 -8.93
N ALA A 60 1.07 -27.79 -7.99
CA ALA A 60 0.13 -28.91 -8.08
C ALA A 60 -1.07 -28.64 -9.00
N GLY A 61 -1.18 -27.45 -9.59
CA GLY A 61 -2.27 -27.04 -10.48
C GLY A 61 -3.59 -26.75 -9.75
N LEU A 62 -3.54 -26.45 -8.44
CA LEU A 62 -4.71 -26.13 -7.61
C LEU A 62 -4.95 -24.62 -7.53
N ASP A 63 -4.89 -23.92 -8.66
CA ASP A 63 -4.99 -22.45 -8.76
C ASP A 63 -6.29 -21.91 -8.16
N SER A 64 -7.37 -22.70 -8.17
CA SER A 64 -8.68 -22.32 -7.62
C SER A 64 -8.73 -22.30 -6.08
N GLU A 65 -7.75 -22.89 -5.39
CA GLU A 65 -7.69 -22.94 -3.92
C GLU A 65 -6.76 -21.86 -3.33
N ILE A 66 -6.18 -21.02 -4.19
CA ILE A 66 -5.18 -20.02 -3.83
C ILE A 66 -5.84 -18.64 -3.89
N ALA A 67 -5.88 -17.95 -2.75
CA ALA A 67 -6.49 -16.62 -2.64
C ALA A 67 -5.59 -15.48 -3.14
N ALA A 68 -4.31 -15.76 -3.43
CA ALA A 68 -3.30 -14.81 -3.87
C ALA A 68 -2.95 -15.03 -5.35
N ASP A 69 -2.59 -13.95 -6.06
CA ASP A 69 -2.14 -14.01 -7.44
C ASP A 69 -0.78 -14.74 -7.52
N PRO A 70 -0.55 -15.67 -8.48
CA PRO A 70 0.76 -16.30 -8.69
C PRO A 70 1.94 -15.32 -8.71
N ALA A 71 1.77 -14.14 -9.33
CA ALA A 71 2.81 -13.11 -9.39
C ALA A 71 3.10 -12.47 -8.02
N GLU A 72 2.10 -12.41 -7.14
CA GLU A 72 2.25 -11.93 -5.77
C GLU A 72 3.03 -12.95 -4.91
N ILE A 73 2.77 -14.24 -5.13
CA ILE A 73 3.46 -15.34 -4.43
C ILE A 73 4.96 -15.32 -4.75
N ASP A 74 5.33 -15.22 -6.03
CA ASP A 74 6.72 -15.11 -6.47
C ASP A 74 7.43 -13.90 -5.86
N MET A 75 6.75 -12.75 -5.83
CA MET A 75 7.29 -11.52 -5.30
C MET A 75 7.56 -11.61 -3.78
N VAL A 76 6.66 -12.24 -3.03
CA VAL A 76 6.82 -12.44 -1.58
C VAL A 76 7.92 -13.46 -1.27
N LEU A 77 7.99 -14.58 -2.01
CA LEU A 77 9.03 -15.60 -1.83
C LEU A 77 10.43 -15.06 -2.17
N ALA A 78 10.58 -14.29 -3.25
CA ALA A 78 11.84 -13.65 -3.59
C ALA A 78 12.32 -12.67 -2.51
N GLU A 79 11.40 -11.98 -1.84
CA GLU A 79 11.72 -11.07 -0.74
C GLU A 79 12.03 -11.82 0.57
N CYS A 80 11.37 -12.95 0.83
CA CYS A 80 11.74 -13.87 1.92
C CYS A 80 13.18 -14.39 1.75
N GLU A 81 13.56 -14.81 0.54
CA GLU A 81 14.90 -15.30 0.24
C GLU A 81 15.97 -14.20 0.41
N ARG A 82 15.68 -12.97 -0.03
CA ARG A 82 16.58 -11.81 0.22
C ARG A 82 16.79 -11.51 1.70
N GLN A 83 15.78 -11.73 2.54
CA GLN A 83 15.86 -11.49 3.99
C GLN A 83 16.51 -12.67 4.75
N GLY A 84 16.83 -13.76 4.06
CA GLY A 84 17.49 -14.93 4.66
C GLY A 84 16.54 -15.88 5.40
N HIS A 85 15.25 -15.88 5.04
CA HIS A 85 14.20 -16.75 5.58
C HIS A 85 13.92 -17.99 4.73
#